data_AF-A0A9Q3EWE0-F1
#
_entry.id   AF-A0A9Q3EWE0-F1
#
_cell.length_a   1.000
_cell.length_b   1.000
_cell.length_c   1.000
_cell.angle_alpha   90.00
_cell.angle_beta   90.00
_cell.angle_gamma   90.00
#
_symmetry.space_group_name_H-M   'P 1'
#
loop_
_entity.id
_entity.type
_entity.pdbx_description
1 polymer ?
#
loop_
_entity_poly.entity_id
_entity_poly.type
_entity_poly.pdbx_seq_one_letter_code
_entity_poly.pdbx_strand_id
1 'polypeptide(L)'
;MYVSYHQDDWNTCLPLAEFAYNNSDHSSTKQSPFFTVYGRDPHFDSVHITQDTPSGELSTKIQSVQQDVKGELEVAINRFKRYADKSRASPPVFNPGDMVWLPSKNIKSTRPTKTLSER
;
A
#
# COMPACT_ATOMS: atom_id res chain seq x y z
N MET A 1 -4.83 8.60 20.63
CA MET A 1 -4.53 10.02 20.85
C MET A 1 -5.37 10.79 19.84
N TYR A 2 -6.44 11.43 20.30
CA TYR A 2 -7.41 12.11 19.43
C TYR A 2 -7.04 13.60 19.38
N VAL A 3 -7.16 14.18 18.18
CA VAL A 3 -6.97 15.59 17.81
C VAL A 3 -7.72 16.53 18.79
N SER A 4 -7.32 17.81 18.91
CA SER A 4 -8.00 18.78 19.79
C SER A 4 -9.51 18.84 19.55
N TYR A 5 -10.26 19.35 20.54
CA TYR A 5 -11.72 19.44 20.51
C TYR A 5 -12.30 20.09 19.24
N HIS A 6 -11.53 20.96 18.58
CA HIS A 6 -11.92 21.69 17.37
C HIS A 6 -11.42 21.04 16.05
N GLN A 7 -10.61 19.97 16.12
CA GLN A 7 -10.12 19.16 14.98
C GLN A 7 -9.24 19.89 13.93
N ASP A 8 -8.66 21.03 14.28
CA ASP A 8 -7.91 21.94 13.41
C ASP A 8 -6.39 21.78 13.53
N ASP A 9 -5.91 21.04 14.53
CA ASP A 9 -4.49 20.83 14.85
C ASP A 9 -3.92 19.50 14.32
N TRP A 10 -4.62 18.85 13.38
CA TRP A 10 -4.18 17.58 12.77
C TRP A 10 -2.76 17.66 12.18
N ASN A 11 -2.37 18.83 11.67
CA ASN A 11 -1.04 19.10 11.14
C ASN A 11 0.07 19.00 12.19
N THR A 12 -0.22 19.34 13.45
CA THR A 12 0.76 19.23 14.55
C THR A 12 0.93 17.78 15.02
N CYS A 13 -0.10 16.96 14.83
CA CYS A 13 -0.08 15.54 15.12
C CYS A 13 0.52 14.70 13.97
N LEU A 14 0.70 15.26 12.77
CA LEU A 14 1.25 14.55 11.61
C LEU A 14 2.60 13.90 11.89
N PRO A 15 3.62 14.58 12.45
CA PRO A 15 4.92 13.95 12.66
C PRO A 15 4.85 12.78 13.65
N LEU A 16 4.00 12.90 14.68
CA LEU A 16 3.80 11.84 15.67
C LEU A 16 3.00 10.67 15.08
N ALA A 17 1.99 10.96 14.25
CA ALA A 17 1.20 9.94 13.56
C ALA A 17 2.05 9.18 12.53
N GLU A 18 2.89 9.88 11.77
CA GLU A 18 3.85 9.28 10.84
C GLU A 18 4.84 8.39 11.59
N PHE A 19 5.42 8.86 12.70
CA PHE A 19 6.33 8.06 13.52
C PHE A 19 5.63 6.82 14.11
N ALA A 20 4.43 6.98 14.65
CA ALA A 20 3.65 5.86 15.19
C ALA A 20 3.28 4.85 14.09
N TYR A 21 2.90 5.31 12.90
CA TYR A 21 2.59 4.46 11.76
C TYR A 21 3.83 3.70 11.27
N ASN A 22 4.96 4.38 11.15
CA ASN A 22 6.21 3.78 10.66
C ASN A 22 6.83 2.78 11.64
N ASN A 23 6.52 2.87 12.94
CA ASN A 23 6.96 1.93 13.98
C ASN A 23 5.92 0.86 14.33
N SER A 24 4.72 0.91 13.75
CA SER A 24 3.70 -0.10 14.02
C SER A 24 3.86 -1.30 13.10
N ASP A 25 3.70 -2.50 13.66
CA ASP A 25 3.72 -3.73 12.86
C ASP A 25 2.58 -3.74 11.85
N HIS A 26 2.92 -3.87 10.57
CA HIS A 26 1.92 -3.94 9.54
C HIS A 26 1.38 -5.38 9.42
N SER A 27 0.06 -5.54 9.43
CA SER A 27 -0.60 -6.86 9.50
C SER A 27 -0.20 -7.85 8.39
N SER A 28 0.25 -7.33 7.24
CA SER A 28 0.63 -8.11 6.06
C SER A 28 2.12 -8.48 6.01
N THR A 29 2.97 -7.76 6.74
CA THR A 29 4.44 -7.97 6.75
C THR A 29 4.98 -8.33 8.13
N LYS A 30 4.10 -8.33 9.16
CA LYS A 30 4.37 -8.64 10.59
C LYS A 30 5.58 -7.91 11.17
N GLN A 31 6.00 -6.84 10.52
CA GLN A 31 7.18 -6.04 10.81
C GLN A 31 6.80 -4.57 10.59
N SER A 32 7.42 -3.70 11.38
CA SER A 32 7.39 -2.25 11.21
C SER A 32 8.08 -1.83 9.89
N PRO A 33 7.53 -0.85 9.14
CA PRO A 33 8.23 -0.26 8.00
C PRO A 33 9.63 0.24 8.35
N PHE A 34 9.84 0.81 9.54
CA PHE A 34 11.14 1.28 10.00
C PHE A 34 12.13 0.12 10.16
N PHE A 35 11.69 -0.99 10.75
CA PHE A 35 12.49 -2.20 10.89
C PHE A 35 12.88 -2.80 9.53
N THR A 36 11.96 -2.76 8.56
CA THR A 36 12.21 -3.30 7.21
C THR A 36 13.26 -2.49 6.44
N VAL A 37 13.32 -1.17 6.67
CA VAL A 37 14.27 -0.28 5.99
C VAL A 37 15.62 -0.22 6.71
N TYR A 38 15.61 -0.14 8.04
CA TYR A 38 16.81 0.15 8.84
C TYR A 38 17.30 -1.03 9.68
N GLY A 39 16.54 -2.13 9.77
CA GLY A 39 16.88 -3.31 10.58
C GLY A 39 16.83 -3.10 12.10
N ARG A 40 16.30 -1.95 12.54
CA ARG A 40 16.13 -1.55 13.95
C ARG A 40 14.88 -0.69 14.10
N ASP A 41 14.17 -0.84 15.22
CA ASP A 41 13.11 0.09 15.61
C ASP A 41 13.69 1.19 16.53
N PRO A 42 13.30 2.46 16.33
CA PRO A 42 13.76 3.56 17.17
C PRO A 42 13.04 3.50 18.54
N HIS A 43 13.83 3.38 19.62
CA HIS A 43 13.33 3.50 20.98
C HIS A 43 13.08 4.97 21.33
N PHE A 44 11.95 5.27 21.96
CA PHE A 44 11.55 6.63 22.34
C PHE A 44 12.54 7.30 23.32
N ASP A 45 13.32 6.50 24.05
CA ASP A 45 14.25 6.97 25.09
C ASP A 45 15.59 7.51 24.56
N SER A 46 15.87 7.44 23.26
CA SER A 46 17.08 8.06 22.71
C SER A 46 16.99 8.31 21.20
N VAL A 47 16.57 9.52 20.83
CA VAL A 47 16.83 10.07 19.48
C VAL A 47 18.30 10.49 19.40
N HIS A 48 19.21 9.55 19.59
CA HIS A 48 20.57 9.68 19.10
C HIS A 48 20.58 9.06 17.71
N ILE A 49 20.28 9.88 16.70
CA ILE A 49 20.53 9.51 15.31
C ILE A 49 22.04 9.60 15.13
N THR A 50 22.76 8.58 15.59
CA THR A 50 24.13 8.35 15.11
C THR A 50 24.01 8.03 13.62
N GLN A 51 24.69 8.82 12.79
CA GLN A 51 24.90 8.51 11.38
C GLN A 51 25.87 7.32 11.30
N ASP A 52 25.44 6.17 11.80
CA ASP A 52 26.21 4.94 11.69
C ASP A 52 25.99 4.40 10.28
N THR A 53 27.03 4.49 9.46
CA THR A 53 27.14 3.74 8.21
C THR A 53 26.82 2.28 8.51
N PRO A 54 25.86 1.65 7.81
CA PRO A 54 25.47 0.29 8.14
C PRO A 54 26.69 -0.63 7.96
N SER A 55 27.14 -1.22 9.06
CA SER A 55 28.16 -2.28 9.03
C SER A 55 27.70 -3.41 8.11
N GLY A 56 28.65 -4.18 7.54
CA GLY A 56 28.34 -5.30 6.66
C GLY A 56 27.36 -6.31 7.29
N GLU A 57 27.46 -6.51 8.61
CA GLU A 57 26.54 -7.38 9.39
C GLU A 57 25.12 -6.81 9.52
N LEU A 58 24.98 -5.48 9.61
CA LEU A 58 23.66 -4.85 9.63
C LEU A 58 23.01 -4.95 8.25
N SER A 59 23.80 -4.82 7.19
CA SER A 59 23.30 -4.94 5.80
C SER A 59 22.79 -6.34 5.48
N THR A 60 23.48 -7.39 5.92
CA THR A 60 23.01 -8.78 5.74
C THR A 60 21.75 -9.07 6.52
N LYS A 61 21.63 -8.52 7.75
CA LYS A 61 20.41 -8.62 8.56
C LYS A 61 19.22 -7.89 7.92
N ILE A 62 19.44 -6.69 7.37
CA ILE A 62 18.39 -5.97 6.63
C ILE A 62 17.92 -6.79 5.43
N GLN A 63 18.86 -7.38 4.67
CA GLN A 63 18.51 -8.23 3.52
C GLN A 63 17.70 -9.46 3.93
N SER A 64 18.02 -10.12 5.05
CA SER A 64 17.24 -11.27 5.51
C SER A 64 15.82 -10.86 5.90
N VAL A 65 15.67 -9.77 6.66
CA VAL A 65 14.37 -9.23 7.05
C VAL A 65 13.54 -8.85 5.83
N GLN A 66 14.14 -8.19 4.83
CA GLN A 66 13.46 -7.84 3.59
C GLN A 66 12.98 -9.07 2.81
N GLN A 67 13.77 -10.15 2.81
CA GLN A 67 13.40 -11.40 2.17
C GLN A 67 12.22 -12.07 2.88
N ASP A 68 12.19 -12.07 4.21
CA ASP A 68 11.09 -12.59 5.01
C ASP A 68 9.80 -11.79 4.77
N VAL A 69 9.89 -10.46 4.82
CA VAL A 69 8.78 -9.53 4.55
C VAL A 69 8.21 -9.76 3.15
N LYS A 70 9.06 -10.00 2.15
CA LYS A 70 8.62 -10.32 0.79
C LYS A 70 7.80 -11.62 0.74
N GLY A 71 8.25 -12.65 1.44
CA GLY A 71 7.51 -13.92 1.54
C GLY A 71 6.13 -13.75 2.17
N GLU A 72 6.04 -13.00 3.27
CA GLU A 72 4.76 -12.72 3.92
C GLU A 72 3.82 -11.87 3.03
N LEU A 73 4.37 -10.90 2.31
CA LEU A 73 3.60 -10.08 1.39
C LEU A 73 2.99 -10.92 0.25
N GLU A 74 3.74 -11.89 -0.29
CA GLU A 74 3.22 -12.83 -1.29
C GLU A 74 2.06 -13.67 -0.74
N VAL A 75 2.14 -14.11 0.53
CA VAL A 75 1.04 -14.81 1.21
C VAL A 75 -0.17 -13.90 1.37
N ALA A 76 0.02 -12.65 1.79
CA ALA A 76 -1.05 -11.67 1.94
C ALA A 76 -1.73 -11.35 0.60
N ILE A 77 -0.95 -11.13 -0.47
CA ILE A 77 -1.46 -10.92 -1.83
C ILE A 77 -2.32 -12.11 -2.26
N ASN A 78 -1.85 -13.34 -2.05
CA ASN A 78 -2.62 -14.53 -2.37
C ASN A 78 -3.92 -14.64 -1.56
N ARG A 79 -3.89 -14.26 -0.28
CA ARG A 79 -5.09 -14.18 0.56
C ARG A 79 -6.08 -13.18 0.00
N PHE A 80 -5.65 -11.95 -0.31
CA PHE A 80 -6.51 -10.91 -0.89
C PHE A 80 -7.08 -11.35 -2.24
N LYS A 81 -6.27 -11.99 -3.09
CA LYS A 81 -6.72 -12.58 -4.35
C LYS A 81 -7.84 -13.59 -4.13
N ARG A 82 -7.67 -14.56 -3.21
CA ARG A 82 -8.71 -15.55 -2.89
C ARG A 82 -10.01 -14.91 -2.42
N TYR A 83 -9.94 -13.86 -1.59
CA TYR A 83 -11.13 -13.15 -1.13
C TYR A 83 -11.79 -12.37 -2.26
N ALA A 84 -11.02 -11.70 -3.11
CA ALA A 84 -11.55 -10.97 -4.26
C ALA A 84 -12.18 -11.91 -5.29
N ASP A 85 -11.53 -13.04 -5.58
CA ASP A 85 -12.00 -14.02 -6.55
C ASP A 85 -13.32 -14.68 -6.12
N LYS A 86 -13.60 -14.82 -4.82
CA LYS A 86 -14.91 -15.29 -4.31
C LYS A 86 -16.07 -14.39 -4.71
N SER A 87 -15.84 -13.07 -4.79
CA SER A 87 -16.89 -12.09 -5.11
C SER A 87 -16.93 -11.73 -6.59
N ARG A 88 -15.98 -12.22 -7.40
CA ARG A 88 -15.94 -11.97 -8.84
C ARG A 88 -16.80 -13.02 -9.55
N ALA A 89 -17.78 -12.56 -10.32
CA ALA A 89 -18.43 -13.42 -11.30
C ALA A 89 -17.40 -13.80 -12.39
N SER A 90 -17.52 -15.03 -12.92
CA SER A 90 -16.74 -15.43 -14.09
C SER A 90 -16.92 -14.39 -15.20
N PRO A 91 -15.83 -13.91 -15.83
CA PRO A 91 -15.96 -12.96 -16.90
C PRO A 91 -16.80 -13.58 -18.03
N PRO A 92 -17.73 -12.82 -18.61
CA PRO A 92 -18.48 -13.29 -19.78
C PRO A 92 -17.51 -13.62 -20.92
N VAL A 93 -17.78 -14.71 -21.62
CA VAL A 93 -17.04 -15.11 -22.82
C VAL A 93 -17.60 -14.30 -23.99
N PHE A 94 -16.73 -13.54 -24.68
CA PHE A 94 -17.10 -12.77 -25.86
C PHE A 94 -16.53 -13.43 -27.11
N ASN A 95 -17.33 -13.48 -28.16
CA ASN A 95 -16.91 -13.93 -29.48
C ASN A 95 -16.65 -12.73 -30.40
N PRO A 96 -15.78 -12.89 -31.43
CA PRO A 96 -15.61 -11.86 -32.44
C PRO A 96 -16.96 -11.50 -33.10
N GLY A 97 -17.35 -10.22 -33.01
CA GLY A 97 -18.62 -9.70 -33.52
C GLY A 97 -19.67 -9.37 -32.45
N ASP A 98 -19.45 -9.75 -31.19
CA ASP A 98 -20.37 -9.41 -30.10
C ASP A 98 -20.34 -7.91 -29.77
N MET A 99 -21.51 -7.30 -29.63
CA MET A 99 -21.63 -5.92 -29.17
C MET A 99 -21.65 -5.88 -27.63
N VAL A 100 -20.78 -5.05 -27.05
CA VAL A 100 -20.66 -4.88 -25.58
C VAL A 100 -20.86 -3.44 -25.18
N TRP A 101 -21.53 -3.23 -24.05
CA TRP A 101 -21.70 -1.90 -23.47
C TRP A 101 -20.45 -1.51 -22.69
N LEU A 102 -19.84 -0.37 -23.04
CA LEU A 102 -18.67 0.17 -22.35
C LEU A 102 -19.03 1.46 -21.60
N PRO A 103 -18.54 1.64 -20.37
CA PRO A 103 -18.69 2.91 -19.66
C PRO A 103 -17.88 4.01 -20.37
N SER A 104 -18.56 5.08 -20.79
CA SER A 104 -17.96 6.19 -21.54
C SER A 104 -17.07 7.12 -20.71
N LYS A 105 -16.82 6.81 -19.42
CA LYS A 105 -16.12 7.70 -18.48
C LYS A 105 -14.67 7.99 -18.89
N ASN A 106 -14.00 7.03 -19.52
CA ASN A 106 -12.57 7.13 -19.90
C ASN A 106 -12.32 6.97 -21.41
N ILE A 107 -13.38 6.90 -22.22
CA ILE A 107 -13.25 6.78 -23.67
C ILE A 107 -13.25 8.19 -24.25
N LYS A 108 -12.10 8.65 -24.73
CA LYS A 108 -11.99 9.91 -25.47
C LYS A 108 -12.53 9.67 -26.87
N SER A 109 -13.71 10.21 -27.14
CA SER A 109 -14.26 10.24 -28.50
C SER A 109 -13.74 11.46 -29.24
N THR A 110 -13.41 11.30 -30.51
CA THR A 110 -13.09 12.41 -31.42
C THR A 110 -14.33 13.25 -31.77
N ARG A 111 -15.52 12.87 -31.27
CA ARG A 111 -16.79 13.55 -31.56
C ARG A 111 -17.09 14.65 -30.54
N PRO A 112 -17.71 15.77 -30.98
CA PRO A 112 -17.99 16.92 -30.13
C PRO A 112 -19.10 16.70 -29.10
N THR A 113 -19.99 15.71 -29.29
CA THR A 113 -21.15 15.50 -28.42
C THR A 113 -21.32 14.03 -28.02
N LYS A 114 -21.52 13.81 -26.72
CA LYS A 114 -21.55 12.49 -26.06
C LYS A 114 -22.78 11.62 -26.40
N THR A 115 -23.80 12.20 -27.04
CA THR A 115 -25.14 11.62 -27.22
C THR A 115 -25.42 11.03 -28.60
N LEU A 116 -24.48 11.13 -29.56
CA LEU A 116 -24.67 10.64 -30.92
C LEU A 116 -23.77 9.41 -31.19
N SER A 117 -24.24 8.22 -30.80
CA SER A 117 -23.61 6.96 -31.21
C SER A 117 -23.86 6.67 -32.69
N GLU A 118 -22.87 6.11 -33.39
CA GLU A 118 -23.09 5.54 -34.72
C GLU A 118 -24.03 4.34 -34.60
N ARG A 119 -24.96 4.26 -35.57
CA ARG A 119 -25.89 3.14 -35.75
C ARG A 119 -25.17 1.96 -36.36
#